data_AF-A0A3B0UTX7-F1
#
_entry.id   AF-A0A3B0UTX7-F1
#
_cell.length_a   1.000
_cell.length_b   1.000
_cell.length_c   1.000
_cell.angle_alpha   90.00
_cell.angle_beta   90.00
_cell.angle_gamma   90.00
#
_symmetry.space_group_name_H-M   'P 1'
#
loop_
_entity.id
_entity.type
_entity.pdbx_description
1 polymer ?
#
loop_
_entity_poly.entity_id
_entity_poly.type
_entity_poly.pdbx_seq_one_letter_code
_entity_poly.pdbx_strand_id
1 'polypeptide(L)' 'EFEYRPNDSLMAGRESAGVPDQVAKICGARVRIPMREQLRSLNVAVSSAMIIGEALRCTTGFDDLQ' A
#
# COMPACT_ATOMS: atom_id res chain seq x y z
N GLU A 1 -10.31 -0.60 -8.35
CA GLU A 1 -10.00 0.73 -7.77
C GLU A 1 -10.37 0.68 -6.30
N PHE A 2 -9.53 1.17 -5.40
CA PHE A 2 -9.77 1.18 -3.95
C PHE A 2 -9.80 2.64 -3.50
N GLU A 3 -10.80 3.01 -2.69
CA GLU A 3 -10.96 4.37 -2.16
C GLU A 3 -10.31 4.46 -0.79
N TYR A 4 -9.25 5.28 -0.68
CA TYR A 4 -8.57 5.52 0.59
C TYR A 4 -9.36 6.46 1.49
N ARG A 5 -9.30 6.21 2.80
CA ARG A 5 -9.87 7.08 3.83
C ARG A 5 -8.75 7.59 4.76
N PRO A 6 -8.90 8.79 5.36
CA PRO A 6 -7.88 9.38 6.22
C PRO A 6 -7.43 8.49 7.40
N ASN A 7 -8.31 7.61 7.88
CA ASN A 7 -8.06 6.76 9.03
C ASN A 7 -7.76 5.29 8.66
N ASP A 8 -7.47 5.01 7.38
CA ASP A 8 -7.12 3.66 6.96
C ASP A 8 -5.75 3.26 7.53
N SER A 9 -5.66 2.01 7.99
CA SER A 9 -4.39 1.39 8.40
C SER A 9 -3.80 0.60 7.25
N LEU A 10 -2.59 0.98 6.83
CA LEU A 10 -1.85 0.29 5.77
C LEU A 10 -0.91 -0.75 6.37
N MET A 11 -1.02 -2.00 5.91
CA MET A 11 -0.17 -3.10 6.33
C MET A 11 0.70 -3.59 5.17
N ALA A 12 2.02 -3.63 5.40
CA ALA A 12 2.99 -4.19 4.46
C ALA A 12 3.52 -5.54 4.96
N GLY A 13 3.66 -6.49 4.04
CA GLY A 13 4.24 -7.80 4.32
C GLY A 13 5.77 -7.76 4.37
N ARG A 14 6.39 -8.91 4.66
CA ARG A 14 7.86 -9.03 4.56
C ARG A 14 8.27 -9.04 3.09
N GLU A 15 9.43 -8.45 2.78
CA GLU A 15 9.93 -8.36 1.40
C GLU A 15 10.02 -9.72 0.69
N SER A 16 10.51 -10.75 1.39
CA SER A 16 10.72 -12.08 0.82
C SER A 16 9.50 -13.00 0.91
N ALA A 17 8.55 -12.72 1.80
CA ALA A 17 7.47 -13.65 2.15
C ALA A 17 6.06 -13.05 2.00
N GLY A 18 5.96 -11.78 1.65
CA GLY A 18 4.70 -11.08 1.52
C GLY A 18 3.93 -10.96 2.84
N VAL A 19 2.62 -10.72 2.71
CA VAL A 19 1.68 -10.65 3.84
C VAL A 19 1.21 -12.06 4.17
N PRO A 20 1.27 -12.51 5.43
CA PRO A 20 0.74 -13.82 5.82
C PRO A 20 -0.75 -13.96 5.51
N ASP A 21 -1.20 -15.13 5.05
CA ASP A 21 -2.59 -15.36 4.65
C ASP A 21 -3.60 -15.03 5.75
N GLN A 22 -3.28 -15.32 7.01
CA GLN A 22 -4.13 -15.00 8.16
C GLN A 22 -4.37 -13.49 8.29
N VAL A 23 -3.35 -12.66 8.03
CA VAL A 23 -3.48 -11.19 8.06
C VAL A 23 -4.27 -10.74 6.84
N ALA A 24 -3.93 -11.26 5.67
CA ALA A 24 -4.58 -10.88 4.43
C ALA A 24 -6.06 -11.32 4.33
N LYS A 25 -6.54 -12.20 5.23
CA LYS A 25 -7.96 -12.60 5.39
C LYS A 25 -8.75 -11.66 6.30
N ILE A 26 -8.09 -10.97 7.24
CA ILE A 26 -8.75 -10.01 8.15
C ILE A 26 -8.69 -8.57 7.62
N CYS A 27 -7.84 -8.29 6.63
CA CYS A 27 -7.83 -6.99 5.95
C CYS A 27 -9.14 -6.75 5.20
N GLY A 28 -9.71 -5.55 5.35
CA GLY A 28 -10.91 -5.14 4.60
C GLY A 28 -10.68 -4.99 3.09
N ALA A 29 -9.43 -4.81 2.66
CA ALA A 29 -9.06 -4.72 1.26
C ALA A 29 -7.64 -5.21 1.00
N ARG A 30 -7.34 -5.50 -0.27
CA ARG A 30 -6.00 -5.79 -0.78
C ARG A 30 -5.70 -4.84 -1.93
N VAL A 31 -4.61 -4.08 -1.81
CA VAL A 31 -4.14 -3.17 -2.84
C VAL A 31 -2.83 -3.70 -3.41
N ARG A 32 -2.62 -3.50 -4.71
CA ARG A 32 -1.38 -3.88 -5.41
C ARG A 32 -0.90 -2.72 -6.27
N ILE A 33 0.41 -2.56 -6.39
CA ILE A 33 1.02 -1.67 -7.39
C ILE A 33 0.99 -2.42 -8.73
N PRO A 34 0.37 -1.86 -9.78
CA PRO A 34 0.45 -2.45 -11.12
C PRO A 34 1.91 -2.48 -11.59
N MET A 35 2.36 -3.64 -12.05
CA MET A 35 3.71 -3.83 -12.59
C MET A 35 3.60 -4.52 -13.95
N ARG A 36 4.54 -4.21 -14.85
CA ARG A 36 4.68 -4.96 -16.10
C ARG A 36 5.06 -6.40 -15.78
N GLU A 37 4.59 -7.32 -16.62
CA GLU A 37 4.99 -8.72 -16.54
C GLU A 37 6.52 -8.88 -16.67
N GLN A 38 7.03 -10.00 -16.14
CA GLN A 38 8.46 -10.34 -16.09
C GLN A 38 9.38 -9.41 -15.28
N LEU A 39 8.88 -8.34 -14.65
CA LEU A 39 9.67 -7.52 -13.73
C LEU A 39 9.71 -8.14 -12.33
N ARG A 40 10.83 -7.94 -11.63
CA ARG A 40 10.92 -8.25 -10.20
C ARG A 40 10.06 -7.29 -9.41
N SER A 41 9.48 -7.77 -8.30
CA SER A 41 8.77 -6.92 -7.36
C SER A 41 9.65 -5.78 -6.85
N LEU A 42 9.02 -4.65 -6.55
CA LEU A 42 9.69 -3.52 -5.89
C LEU A 42 10.05 -3.87 -4.45
N ASN A 43 11.06 -3.19 -3.92
CA ASN A 43 11.38 -3.27 -2.49
C ASN A 43 10.17 -2.85 -1.65
N VAL A 44 10.01 -3.47 -0.47
CA VAL A 44 8.84 -3.24 0.40
C VAL A 44 8.73 -1.79 0.87
N ALA A 45 9.84 -1.10 1.16
CA ALA A 45 9.83 0.28 1.61
C ALA A 45 9.39 1.22 0.49
N VAL A 46 9.91 1.03 -0.72
CA VAL A 46 9.51 1.80 -1.91
C VAL A 46 8.04 1.56 -2.23
N SER A 47 7.59 0.31 -2.19
CA SER A 47 6.19 -0.04 -2.42
C SER A 47 5.26 0.61 -1.39
N SER A 48 5.65 0.58 -0.12
CA SER A 48 4.88 1.19 0.96
C SER A 48 4.82 2.71 0.81
N ALA A 49 5.93 3.36 0.45
CA ALA A 49 5.98 4.79 0.22
C ALA A 49 5.08 5.22 -0.97
N MET A 50 5.05 4.45 -2.06
CA MET A 50 4.15 4.72 -3.19
C MET A 50 2.68 4.63 -2.78
N ILE A 51 2.31 3.61 -2.00
CA ILE A 51 0.93 3.42 -1.53
C ILE A 51 0.52 4.49 -0.53
N ILE A 52 1.38 4.81 0.44
CA ILE A 52 1.13 5.89 1.40
C ILE A 52 1.00 7.23 0.68
N GLY A 53 1.88 7.51 -0.29
CA GLY A 53 1.83 8.74 -1.08
C GLY A 53 0.51 8.88 -1.84
N GLU A 54 0.03 7.81 -2.47
CA GLU A 54 -1.27 7.82 -3.15
C GLU A 54 -2.44 7.96 -2.16
N ALA A 55 -2.39 7.30 -1.01
CA ALA A 55 -3.39 7.45 0.03
C ALA A 55 -3.49 8.90 0.51
N LEU A 56 -2.35 9.51 0.85
CA LEU A 56 -2.28 10.93 1.26
C LEU A 56 -2.77 11.86 0.15
N ARG A 57 -2.43 11.58 -1.12
CA ARG A 57 -2.92 12.36 -2.26
C ARG A 57 -4.46 12.31 -2.37
N CYS A 58 -5.05 11.12 -2.21
CA CYS A 58 -6.49 10.94 -2.27
C CYS A 58 -7.23 11.55 -1.08
N THR A 59 -6.60 11.58 0.10
CA THR A 59 -7.20 12.10 1.34
C THR A 59 -6.76 13.52 1.69
N THR A 60 -6.19 14.26 0.74
CA THR A 60 -5.63 15.63 0.92
C THR A 60 -4.67 15.74 2.12
N GLY A 61 -3.99 14.65 2.47
CA GLY A 61 -3.13 14.55 3.67
C GLY A 61 -1.78 15.23 3.54
N PHE A 62 -1.49 15.86 2.39
CA PHE A 62 -0.29 16.68 2.19
C PHE A 62 -0.51 18.16 2.51
N ASP A 63 -1.76 18.60 2.70
CA ASP A 63 -2.09 20.02 2.87
C ASP A 63 -1.47 20.63 4.15
N ASP A 64 -1.22 19.80 5.16
CA ASP A 64 -0.61 20.19 6.44
C ASP A 64 0.93 20.21 6.40
N LEU A 65 1.56 19.84 5.28
CA LEU A 65 3.02 19.90 5.11
C LEU A 65 3.41 21.28 4.56
N GLN A 66 3.70 22.21 5.47
CA GLN A 66 4.39 23.48 5.16
C GLN A 66 5.91 23.34 5.30
#